data_AF-A0A2D8UH64-F1
#
_entry.id   AF-A0A2D8UH64-F1
#
_cell.length_a   1.000
_cell.length_b   1.000
_cell.length_c   1.000
_cell.angle_alpha   90.00
_cell.angle_beta   90.00
_cell.angle_gamma   90.00
#
_symmetry.space_group_name_H-M   'P 1'
#
loop_
_entity.id
_entity.type
_entity.pdbx_description
1 polymer ?
#
loop_
_entity_poly.entity_id
_entity_poly.type
_entity_poly.pdbx_seq_one_letter_code
_entity_poly.pdbx_strand_id
1 'polypeptide(L)'
;MRTIPKDKNIDSSLTLLRDGYEFIQKKRQKLWFDIFRTRLMLKETICMSGKEAAEVFYDTEKFQRKDAAPKRVQKTLFLQKGVQTLNNSAYRQRNEMSMSLMKPDSLRGFLKIQKSYWETYIGKWEKDEEQKCLCRSGFRQKK
;
A
#
# COMPACT_ATOMS: atom_id res chain seq x y z
N MET A 1 -27.18 -12.44 16.54
CA MET A 1 -26.29 -12.09 15.41
C MET A 1 -25.65 -10.75 15.72
N ARG A 2 -24.32 -10.62 15.81
CA ARG A 2 -23.68 -9.31 16.08
C ARG A 2 -23.73 -8.46 14.81
N THR A 3 -24.30 -7.26 14.92
CA THR A 3 -24.44 -6.32 13.79
C THR A 3 -23.17 -5.49 13.67
N ILE A 4 -22.58 -5.39 12.47
CA ILE A 4 -21.41 -4.53 12.24
C ILE A 4 -21.88 -3.06 12.31
N PRO A 5 -21.26 -2.21 13.14
CA PRO A 5 -21.61 -0.78 13.24
C PRO A 5 -21.54 -0.10 11.87
N LYS A 6 -22.53 0.74 11.57
CA LYS A 6 -22.58 1.52 10.32
C LYS A 6 -22.16 2.96 10.58
N ASP A 7 -21.31 3.49 9.70
CA ASP A 7 -20.97 4.90 9.65
C ASP A 7 -22.23 5.73 9.34
N LYS A 8 -22.34 6.91 9.97
CA LYS A 8 -23.53 7.78 9.86
C LYS A 8 -23.62 8.47 8.50
N ASN A 9 -22.49 8.63 7.81
CA ASN A 9 -22.43 9.29 6.52
C ASN A 9 -23.11 8.47 5.42
N ILE A 10 -23.78 9.16 4.48
CA ILE A 10 -24.33 8.52 3.28
C ILE A 10 -23.20 7.93 2.41
N ASP A 11 -22.11 8.70 2.24
CA ASP A 11 -20.87 8.26 1.60
C ASP A 11 -19.69 8.98 2.27
N SER A 12 -18.61 8.24 2.56
CA SER A 12 -17.45 8.73 3.29
C SER A 12 -16.23 8.96 2.40
N SER A 13 -16.38 9.01 1.07
CA SER A 13 -15.27 9.22 0.12
C SER A 13 -14.54 10.54 0.34
N LEU A 14 -15.26 11.63 0.64
CA LEU A 14 -14.63 12.92 0.93
C LEU A 14 -13.90 12.92 2.28
N THR A 15 -14.45 12.21 3.27
CA THR A 15 -13.77 12.02 4.57
C THR A 15 -12.50 11.18 4.39
N LEU A 16 -12.55 10.13 3.55
CA LEU A 16 -11.37 9.33 3.20
C LEU A 16 -10.30 10.20 2.51
N LEU A 17 -10.70 11.05 1.55
CA LEU A 17 -9.78 11.93 0.83
C LEU A 17 -9.12 12.95 1.78
N ARG A 18 -9.89 13.50 2.72
CA ARG A 18 -9.39 14.49 3.69
C ARG A 18 -8.47 13.87 4.75
N ASP A 19 -8.88 12.73 5.32
CA ASP A 19 -8.18 12.14 6.47
C ASP A 19 -7.09 11.13 6.05
N GLY A 20 -7.07 10.70 4.78
CA GLY A 20 -6.04 9.82 4.22
C GLY A 20 -5.83 8.53 5.03
N TYR A 21 -4.58 8.30 5.44
CA TYR A 21 -4.19 7.13 6.23
C TYR A 21 -4.90 7.03 7.59
N GLU A 22 -5.35 8.14 8.17
CA GLU A 22 -5.99 8.17 9.49
C GLU A 22 -7.48 7.81 9.44
N PHE A 23 -8.10 7.74 8.25
CA PHE A 23 -9.54 7.57 8.09
C PHE A 23 -10.10 6.37 8.88
N ILE A 24 -9.50 5.19 8.70
CA ILE A 24 -9.97 3.96 9.36
C ILE A 24 -9.75 4.06 10.87
N GLN A 25 -8.60 4.57 11.30
CA GLN A 25 -8.25 4.69 12.71
C GLN A 25 -9.20 5.63 13.46
N LYS A 26 -9.45 6.83 12.93
CA LYS A 26 -10.37 7.81 13.52
C LYS A 26 -11.78 7.26 13.64
N LYS A 27 -12.27 6.54 12.62
CA LYS A 27 -13.60 5.91 12.64
C LYS A 27 -13.70 4.78 13.67
N ARG A 28 -12.70 3.90 13.74
CA ARG A 28 -12.63 2.83 14.75
C ARG A 28 -12.65 3.40 16.17
N GLN A 29 -11.84 4.42 16.45
CA GLN A 29 -11.80 5.08 17.76
C GLN A 29 -13.14 5.70 18.16
N LYS A 30 -13.84 6.33 17.20
CA LYS A 30 -15.17 6.92 17.45
C LYS A 30 -16.25 5.87 17.69
N LEU A 31 -16.18 4.74 17.00
CA LEU A 31 -17.18 3.68 17.08
C LEU A 31 -16.90 2.67 18.20
N TRP A 32 -15.65 2.56 18.67
CA TRP A 32 -15.16 1.56 19.62
C TRP A 32 -15.23 0.12 19.10
N PHE A 33 -15.01 -0.05 17.78
CA PHE A 33 -14.98 -1.37 17.12
C PHE A 33 -13.83 -1.46 16.11
N ASP A 34 -13.33 -2.67 15.88
CA ASP A 34 -12.27 -2.95 14.90
C ASP A 34 -12.76 -3.06 13.46
N ILE A 35 -14.07 -3.17 13.30
CA ILE A 35 -14.77 -3.33 12.02
C ILE A 35 -15.98 -2.39 11.97
N PHE A 36 -16.20 -1.75 10.83
CA PHE A 36 -17.38 -0.94 10.57
C PHE A 36 -17.78 -0.95 9.10
N ARG A 37 -19.05 -0.67 8.81
CA ARG A 37 -19.61 -0.51 7.46
C ARG A 37 -19.69 0.96 7.09
N THR A 38 -19.34 1.29 5.86
CA THR A 38 -19.50 2.64 5.28
C THR A 38 -19.80 2.52 3.78
N ARG A 39 -20.00 3.64 3.09
CA ARG A 39 -19.89 3.70 1.63
C ARG A 39 -18.63 4.46 1.22
N LEU A 40 -17.92 3.91 0.25
CA LEU A 40 -16.78 4.54 -0.41
C LEU A 40 -16.95 4.38 -1.91
N MET A 41 -16.85 5.48 -2.64
CA MET A 41 -17.11 5.59 -4.07
C MET A 41 -18.46 4.96 -4.46
N LEU A 42 -19.50 5.25 -3.66
CA LEU A 42 -20.87 4.73 -3.78
C LEU A 42 -21.02 3.21 -3.60
N LYS A 43 -19.96 2.51 -3.18
CA LYS A 43 -20.00 1.08 -2.89
C LYS A 43 -20.02 0.84 -1.40
N GLU A 44 -20.87 -0.09 -0.96
CA GLU A 44 -20.83 -0.57 0.41
C GLU A 44 -19.48 -1.22 0.69
N THR A 45 -18.84 -0.76 1.75
CA THR A 45 -17.47 -1.14 2.11
C THR A 45 -17.41 -1.47 3.58
N ILE A 46 -16.77 -2.59 3.89
CA ILE A 46 -16.41 -2.96 5.25
C ILE A 46 -14.96 -2.53 5.47
N CYS A 47 -14.75 -1.65 6.44
CA CYS A 47 -13.42 -1.26 6.89
C CYS A 47 -13.07 -2.10 8.13
N MET A 48 -11.86 -2.64 8.15
CA MET A 48 -11.36 -3.50 9.22
C MET A 48 -9.86 -3.24 9.44
N SER A 49 -9.37 -3.50 10.65
CA SER A 49 -7.96 -3.32 10.99
C SER A 49 -7.62 -4.18 12.21
N GLY A 50 -6.35 -4.59 12.34
CA GLY A 50 -5.91 -5.59 13.31
C GLY A 50 -5.30 -6.80 12.62
N LYS A 51 -4.60 -7.64 13.39
CA LYS A 51 -3.90 -8.83 12.87
C LYS A 51 -4.93 -9.85 12.34
N GLU A 52 -5.97 -10.08 13.10
CA GLU A 52 -7.06 -11.02 12.80
C GLU A 52 -7.82 -10.59 11.54
N ALA A 53 -8.04 -9.28 11.38
CA ALA A 53 -8.63 -8.72 10.17
C ALA A 53 -7.74 -8.95 8.95
N ALA A 54 -6.42 -8.84 9.10
CA ALA A 54 -5.47 -9.12 8.03
C ALA A 54 -5.49 -10.60 7.63
N GLU A 55 -5.46 -11.52 8.59
CA GLU A 55 -5.54 -12.96 8.35
C GLU A 55 -6.79 -13.33 7.53
N VAL A 56 -7.95 -12.78 7.90
CA VAL A 56 -9.21 -12.97 7.16
C VAL A 56 -9.17 -12.32 5.77
N PHE A 57 -8.59 -11.13 5.63
CA PHE A 57 -8.50 -10.40 4.36
C PHE A 57 -7.59 -11.09 3.32
N TYR A 58 -6.60 -11.85 3.78
CA TYR A 58 -5.69 -12.61 2.92
C TYR A 58 -6.17 -14.03 2.59
N ASP A 59 -7.28 -14.48 3.18
CA ASP A 59 -7.93 -15.74 2.84
C ASP A 59 -8.57 -15.67 1.44
N THR A 60 -7.99 -16.41 0.48
CA THR A 60 -8.40 -16.42 -0.93
C THR A 60 -9.72 -17.16 -1.17
N GLU A 61 -10.23 -17.92 -0.20
CA GLU A 61 -11.57 -18.53 -0.29
C GLU A 61 -12.67 -17.52 0.08
N LYS A 62 -12.32 -16.49 0.87
CA LYS A 62 -13.24 -15.44 1.35
C LYS A 62 -13.16 -14.15 0.54
N PHE A 63 -12.00 -13.81 -0.03
CA PHE A 63 -11.77 -12.56 -0.75
C PHE A 63 -11.19 -12.77 -2.14
N GLN A 64 -11.64 -11.95 -3.10
CA GLN A 64 -11.08 -11.85 -4.44
C GLN A 64 -10.59 -10.44 -4.74
N ARG A 65 -9.60 -10.31 -5.63
CA ARG A 65 -8.98 -9.03 -6.03
C ARG A 65 -9.42 -8.55 -7.41
N LYS A 66 -9.87 -9.46 -8.28
CA LYS A 66 -10.55 -9.11 -9.53
C LYS A 66 -11.71 -8.14 -9.26
N ASP A 67 -11.76 -7.07 -10.04
CA ASP A 67 -12.76 -5.99 -9.98
C ASP A 67 -12.83 -5.18 -8.66
N ALA A 68 -11.92 -5.44 -7.71
CA ALA A 68 -11.87 -4.71 -6.43
C ALA A 68 -11.25 -3.31 -6.58
N ALA A 69 -10.19 -3.18 -7.38
CA ALA A 69 -9.51 -1.91 -7.58
C ALA A 69 -10.32 -0.96 -8.48
N PRO A 70 -10.55 0.32 -8.08
CA PRO A 70 -11.24 1.30 -8.93
C PRO A 70 -10.53 1.51 -10.28
N LYS A 71 -11.29 1.75 -11.37
CA LYS A 71 -10.74 1.95 -12.73
C LYS A 71 -9.67 3.05 -12.79
N ARG A 72 -9.79 4.11 -11.99
CA ARG A 72 -8.79 5.19 -11.93
C ARG A 72 -7.43 4.67 -11.43
N VAL A 73 -7.43 3.82 -10.41
CA VAL A 73 -6.21 3.18 -9.86
C VAL A 73 -5.61 2.22 -10.89
N GLN A 74 -6.43 1.47 -11.62
CA GLN A 74 -5.94 0.59 -12.69
C GLN A 74 -5.31 1.35 -13.86
N LYS A 75 -5.87 2.50 -14.26
CA LYS A 75 -5.36 3.29 -15.39
C LYS A 75 -4.11 4.11 -15.05
N THR A 76 -3.72 4.21 -13.78
CA THR A 76 -2.62 5.06 -13.33
C THR A 76 -1.55 4.24 -12.61
N LEU A 77 -1.88 3.70 -11.43
CA LEU A 77 -0.91 3.06 -10.53
C LEU A 77 -0.60 1.61 -10.88
N PHE A 78 -1.63 0.80 -11.15
CA PHE A 78 -1.43 -0.64 -11.39
C PHE A 78 -1.13 -0.99 -12.85
N LEU A 79 -1.47 -0.08 -13.76
CA LEU A 79 -1.65 -0.36 -15.19
C LEU A 79 -2.73 -1.42 -15.44
N GLN A 80 -3.35 -1.38 -16.61
CA GLN A 80 -4.42 -2.31 -16.93
C GLN A 80 -3.88 -3.74 -16.99
N LYS A 81 -4.61 -4.69 -16.38
CA LYS A 81 -4.24 -6.11 -16.31
C LYS A 81 -2.94 -6.39 -15.54
N GLY A 82 -2.51 -5.47 -14.66
CA GLY A 82 -1.42 -5.71 -13.71
C GLY A 82 -1.72 -6.90 -12.78
N VAL A 83 -0.66 -7.50 -12.22
CA VAL A 83 -0.75 -8.68 -11.33
C VAL A 83 -1.70 -8.47 -10.15
N GLN A 84 -1.85 -7.23 -9.70
CA GLN A 84 -2.75 -6.81 -8.61
C GLN A 84 -4.24 -7.03 -8.91
N THR A 85 -4.61 -7.23 -10.17
CA THR A 85 -5.99 -7.45 -10.63
C THR A 85 -6.32 -8.92 -10.91
N LEU A 86 -5.33 -9.82 -10.79
CA LEU A 86 -5.48 -11.26 -11.04
C LEU A 86 -5.90 -12.01 -9.76
N ASN A 87 -6.46 -13.20 -9.94
CA ASN A 87 -6.77 -14.16 -8.86
C ASN A 87 -6.21 -15.56 -9.19
N ASN A 88 -6.18 -16.44 -8.19
CA ASN A 88 -5.96 -17.89 -8.32
C ASN A 88 -4.69 -18.24 -9.13
N SER A 89 -4.78 -19.20 -10.06
CA SER A 89 -3.65 -19.69 -10.86
C SER A 89 -2.99 -18.59 -11.70
N ALA A 90 -3.80 -17.72 -12.32
CA ALA A 90 -3.29 -16.59 -13.12
C ALA A 90 -2.48 -15.61 -12.26
N TYR A 91 -2.92 -15.36 -11.02
CA TYR A 91 -2.14 -14.59 -10.05
C TYR A 91 -0.85 -15.31 -9.67
N ARG A 92 -0.92 -16.61 -9.28
CA ARG A 92 0.25 -17.38 -8.84
C ARG A 92 1.36 -17.37 -9.88
N GLN A 93 1.05 -17.75 -11.12
CA GLN A 93 2.03 -17.81 -12.21
C GLN A 93 2.69 -16.44 -12.46
N ARG A 94 1.91 -15.35 -12.47
CA ARG A 94 2.44 -14.02 -12.72
C ARG A 94 3.25 -13.50 -11.52
N ASN A 95 2.81 -13.80 -10.30
CA ASN A 95 3.51 -13.41 -9.09
C ASN A 95 4.84 -14.17 -8.92
N GLU A 96 4.89 -15.45 -9.28
CA GLU A 96 6.13 -16.24 -9.31
C GLU A 96 7.17 -15.63 -10.25
N MET A 97 6.76 -15.16 -11.42
CA MET A 97 7.63 -14.41 -12.33
C MET A 97 8.18 -13.16 -11.65
N SER A 98 7.35 -12.36 -10.97
CA SER A 98 7.80 -11.18 -10.21
C SER A 98 8.76 -11.55 -9.07
N MET A 99 8.46 -12.61 -8.30
CA MET A 99 9.30 -13.07 -7.20
C MET A 99 10.64 -13.64 -7.68
N SER A 100 10.69 -14.19 -8.89
CA SER A 100 11.95 -14.67 -9.48
C SER A 100 13.00 -13.56 -9.66
N LEU A 101 12.56 -12.30 -9.80
CA LEU A 101 13.40 -11.11 -9.89
C LEU A 101 13.79 -10.54 -8.51
N MET A 102 13.12 -10.96 -7.45
CA MET A 102 13.32 -10.49 -6.07
C MET A 102 14.22 -11.45 -5.26
N LYS A 103 14.99 -12.31 -5.94
CA LYS A 103 15.93 -13.23 -5.29
C LYS A 103 17.04 -12.45 -4.57
N PRO A 104 17.63 -12.99 -3.49
CA PRO A 104 18.70 -12.32 -2.75
C PRO A 104 19.85 -11.82 -3.62
N ASP A 105 20.26 -12.57 -4.65
CA ASP A 105 21.31 -12.15 -5.60
C ASP A 105 20.91 -10.93 -6.43
N SER A 106 19.69 -10.94 -6.97
CA SER A 106 19.13 -9.82 -7.73
C SER A 106 19.05 -8.56 -6.87
N LEU A 107 18.60 -8.70 -5.61
CA LEU A 107 18.55 -7.60 -4.65
C LEU A 107 19.94 -7.08 -4.29
N ARG A 108 20.94 -7.95 -4.09
CA ARG A 108 22.33 -7.55 -3.88
C ARG A 108 22.88 -6.75 -5.06
N GLY A 109 22.61 -7.21 -6.29
CA GLY A 109 22.98 -6.49 -7.51
C GLY A 109 22.33 -5.10 -7.59
N PHE A 110 21.02 -5.03 -7.33
CA PHE A 110 20.29 -3.76 -7.28
C PHE A 110 20.87 -2.80 -6.25
N LEU A 111 21.12 -3.26 -5.01
CA LEU A 111 21.69 -2.42 -3.95
C LEU A 111 23.10 -1.92 -4.28
N LYS A 112 23.91 -2.72 -4.97
CA LYS A 112 25.24 -2.29 -5.44
C LYS A 112 25.14 -1.13 -6.44
N ILE A 113 24.24 -1.25 -7.42
CA ILE A 113 23.98 -0.20 -8.42
C ILE A 113 23.43 1.05 -7.72
N GLN A 114 22.42 0.89 -6.88
CA GLN A 114 21.82 1.98 -6.13
C GLN A 114 22.89 2.73 -5.30
N LYS A 115 23.76 2.00 -4.60
CA LYS A 115 24.87 2.58 -3.82
C LYS A 115 25.81 3.38 -4.71
N SER A 116 26.21 2.87 -5.87
CA SER A 116 27.13 3.61 -6.76
C SER A 116 26.51 4.90 -7.29
N TYR A 117 25.19 4.91 -7.58
CA TYR A 117 24.48 6.13 -7.94
C TYR A 117 24.46 7.13 -6.77
N TRP A 118 24.14 6.70 -5.55
CA TRP A 118 24.20 7.60 -4.39
C TRP A 118 25.59 8.20 -4.18
N GLU A 119 26.65 7.39 -4.22
CA GLU A 119 28.04 7.85 -4.05
C GLU A 119 28.47 8.83 -5.15
N THR A 120 27.98 8.64 -6.38
CA THR A 120 28.29 9.53 -7.51
C THR A 120 27.59 10.88 -7.39
N TYR A 121 26.35 10.90 -6.90
CA TYR A 121 25.51 12.10 -6.90
C TYR A 121 25.58 12.88 -5.59
N ILE A 122 25.97 12.26 -4.46
CA ILE A 122 26.07 12.95 -3.17
C ILE A 122 27.03 14.15 -3.24
N GLY A 123 28.21 13.97 -3.84
CA GLY A 123 29.19 15.05 -3.98
C GLY A 123 28.78 16.15 -4.98
N LYS A 124 27.79 15.89 -5.84
CA LYS A 124 27.18 16.92 -6.71
C LYS A 124 26.17 17.74 -5.93
N TRP A 125 25.30 17.08 -5.16
CA TRP A 125 24.27 17.75 -4.38
C TRP A 125 24.83 18.54 -3.20
N GLU A 126 25.94 18.11 -2.59
CA GLU A 126 26.62 18.89 -1.55
C GLU A 126 27.11 20.26 -2.03
N LYS A 127 27.35 20.41 -3.33
CA LYS A 127 27.82 21.66 -3.96
C LYS A 127 26.70 22.51 -4.53
N ASP A 128 25.47 22.00 -4.53
CA ASP A 128 24.30 22.67 -5.07
C ASP A 128 23.49 23.27 -3.89
N GLU A 129 23.52 24.59 -3.75
CA GLU A 129 22.96 25.30 -2.59
C GLU A 129 21.43 25.15 -2.45
N GLU A 130 20.71 24.82 -3.53
CA GLU A 130 19.27 24.55 -3.50
C GLU A 130 18.95 23.09 -3.17
N GLN A 131 19.86 22.16 -3.46
CA GLN A 131 19.69 20.73 -3.14
C GLN A 131 20.07 20.47 -1.68
N LYS A 132 19.28 20.98 -0.73
CA LYS A 132 19.30 20.51 0.66
C LYS A 132 18.75 19.08 0.72
N CYS A 133 19.52 18.11 0.28
CA CYS A 133 19.28 16.72 0.63
C CYS A 133 19.32 16.60 2.15
N LEU A 134 18.31 15.94 2.74
CA LEU A 134 18.21 15.54 4.16
C LEU A 134 19.35 14.58 4.61
N CYS A 135 20.49 14.55 3.91
CA CYS A 135 21.59 13.61 4.12
C CYS A 135 22.46 13.90 5.36
N ARG A 136 22.28 15.04 6.05
CA ARG A 136 23.14 15.38 7.19
C ARG A 136 22.96 14.51 8.44
N SER A 137 21.94 13.65 8.53
CA SER A 137 21.65 12.88 9.75
C SER A 137 21.82 11.35 9.66
N GLY A 138 22.04 10.75 8.48
CA GLY A 138 21.85 9.30 8.30
C GLY A 138 23.10 8.42 8.11
N PHE A 139 24.23 8.96 7.64
CA PHE A 139 25.38 8.16 7.20
C PHE A 139 26.68 8.50 7.96
N ARG A 140 26.63 8.51 9.31
CA ARG A 140 27.85 8.27 10.09
C ARG A 140 27.96 6.76 10.30
N GLN A 141 28.72 6.08 9.43
CA GLN A 141 29.27 4.78 9.79
C GLN A 141 30.14 4.99 11.03
N LYS A 142 29.68 4.46 12.18
CA LYS A 142 30.56 4.30 13.34
C LYS A 142 31.65 3.31 12.91
N LYS A 143 32.89 3.79 12.90
CA LYS A 143 34.08 2.93 12.93
C LYS A 143 34.08 2.10 14.21
#